data_AF-B0DR81-F1
#
_entry.id   AF-B0DR81-F1
#
_cell.length_a   1.000
_cell.length_b   1.000
_cell.length_c   1.000
_cell.angle_alpha   90.00
_cell.angle_beta   90.00
_cell.angle_gamma   90.00
#
_symmetry.space_group_name_H-M   'P 1'
#
loop_
_entity.id
_entity.type
_entity.pdbx_description
1 polymer ?
#
loop_
_entity_poly.entity_id
_entity_poly.type
_entity_poly.pdbx_seq_one_letter_code
_entity_poly.pdbx_strand_id
1 'polypeptide(L)'
;MSVPSAAFKQFEKRLALLKTLTSKIPTTVPLAKQEDRIYEIFQKIPVPGPENNDPDLTPSFVFNRRMDILFGEDVRDENGRLKYILRGKYGMDLVVNYFTSSLATATFGLGTAMVKLERLIKELEFLCASSSTQSAPKKRKSATVEEYNEDEDEDFQPPKQKRASASPEAGPALVSTIVYEKVWASACTTFWTLPRICQIVDPFRIFHLCFPEKLRPYLYRLSHKRFSTDLQSRAHKLDCRPPSRTYNTTCYWRHFHAKHFPIDNHLLKVNNELDKVVCRLDIAIIKSSPGTNASLDLEIGWFRRLDKEVPIKARLGNKELKVQALIQAVERHLIRIAKAAQQLGSPELTLEQNNYTHPRPSSDSDVDSDADMELAY
;
A
#
# COMPACT_ATOMS: atom_id res chain seq x y z
N MET A 1 -14.12 -39.19 -12.70
CA MET A 1 -12.97 -38.27 -12.62
C MET A 1 -13.26 -37.08 -13.54
N SER A 2 -13.47 -35.88 -13.00
CA SER A 2 -13.74 -34.68 -13.81
C SER A 2 -12.49 -34.31 -14.60
N VAL A 3 -12.64 -34.05 -15.89
CA VAL A 3 -11.54 -33.56 -16.73
C VAL A 3 -11.03 -32.23 -16.14
N PRO A 4 -9.71 -32.08 -15.87
CA PRO A 4 -9.18 -30.84 -15.34
C PRO A 4 -9.46 -29.70 -16.32
N SER A 5 -10.02 -28.61 -15.79
CA SER A 5 -10.30 -27.38 -16.56
C SER A 5 -9.05 -26.91 -17.31
N ALA A 6 -9.24 -26.32 -18.49
CA ALA A 6 -8.14 -25.74 -19.28
C ALA A 6 -7.27 -24.77 -18.47
N ALA A 7 -7.89 -24.02 -17.55
CA ALA A 7 -7.20 -23.10 -16.65
C ALA A 7 -6.24 -23.83 -15.69
N PHE A 8 -6.61 -25.03 -15.22
CA PHE A 8 -5.78 -25.84 -14.34
C PHE A 8 -4.50 -26.32 -15.06
N LYS A 9 -4.66 -26.85 -16.28
CA LYS A 9 -3.52 -27.26 -17.13
C LYS A 9 -2.60 -26.09 -17.46
N GLN A 10 -3.18 -24.92 -17.73
CA GLN A 10 -2.40 -23.70 -17.96
C GLN A 10 -1.61 -23.32 -16.70
N PHE A 11 -2.20 -23.42 -15.52
CA PHE A 11 -1.54 -23.13 -14.25
C PHE A 11 -0.37 -24.09 -13.99
N GLU A 12 -0.57 -25.39 -14.20
CA GLU A 12 0.48 -26.41 -14.11
C GLU A 12 1.67 -26.08 -15.02
N LYS A 13 1.39 -25.72 -16.28
CA LYS A 13 2.43 -25.33 -17.24
C LYS A 13 3.22 -24.12 -16.77
N ARG A 14 2.55 -23.10 -16.23
CA ARG A 14 3.21 -21.90 -15.67
C ARG A 14 4.00 -22.23 -14.41
N LEU A 15 3.49 -23.10 -13.55
CA LEU A 15 4.19 -23.52 -12.33
C LEU A 15 5.45 -24.35 -12.68
N ALA A 16 5.40 -25.17 -13.71
CA ALA A 16 6.58 -25.87 -14.24
C ALA A 16 7.65 -24.89 -14.76
N LEU A 17 7.24 -23.84 -15.48
CA LEU A 17 8.14 -22.77 -15.91
C LEU A 17 8.79 -22.06 -14.71
N LEU A 18 8.00 -21.71 -13.68
CA LEU A 18 8.52 -21.09 -12.45
C LEU A 18 9.57 -21.99 -11.78
N LYS A 19 9.33 -23.32 -11.71
CA LYS A 19 10.30 -24.30 -11.19
C LYS A 19 11.62 -24.25 -11.97
N THR A 20 11.56 -24.27 -13.30
CA THR A 20 12.75 -24.20 -14.17
C THR A 20 13.48 -22.86 -14.05
N LEU A 21 12.77 -21.75 -13.88
CA LEU A 21 13.40 -20.44 -13.69
C LEU A 21 14.05 -20.33 -12.31
N THR A 22 13.42 -20.91 -11.28
CA THR A 22 13.94 -20.88 -9.91
C THR A 22 15.30 -21.58 -9.80
N SER A 23 15.52 -22.68 -10.53
CA SER A 23 16.83 -23.35 -10.59
C SER A 23 17.89 -22.60 -11.40
N LYS A 24 17.48 -21.61 -12.20
CA LYS A 24 18.36 -20.78 -13.04
C LYS A 24 18.66 -19.40 -12.44
N ILE A 25 18.13 -19.09 -11.24
CA ILE A 25 18.36 -17.78 -10.61
C ILE A 25 19.88 -17.58 -10.41
N PRO A 26 20.44 -16.45 -10.88
CA PRO A 26 21.88 -16.23 -10.84
C PRO A 26 22.43 -16.15 -9.42
N THR A 27 23.72 -16.45 -9.29
CA THR A 27 24.42 -16.43 -8.00
C THR A 27 24.55 -15.04 -7.37
N THR A 28 24.30 -13.99 -8.15
CA THR A 28 24.22 -12.60 -7.70
C THR A 28 23.04 -12.34 -6.77
N VAL A 29 21.96 -13.12 -6.88
CA VAL A 29 20.84 -13.05 -5.94
C VAL A 29 21.25 -13.73 -4.63
N PRO A 30 21.05 -13.12 -3.45
CA PRO A 30 21.47 -13.72 -2.18
C PRO A 30 20.72 -15.03 -1.87
N LEU A 31 21.38 -15.91 -1.12
CA LEU A 31 20.80 -17.15 -0.61
C LEU A 31 19.93 -16.82 0.62
N ALA A 32 18.69 -17.32 0.61
CA ALA A 32 17.74 -17.11 1.70
C ALA A 32 18.15 -17.84 2.98
N LYS A 33 17.95 -17.17 4.11
CA LYS A 33 18.09 -17.66 5.48
C LYS A 33 16.71 -17.82 6.13
N GLN A 34 16.67 -18.47 7.28
CA GLN A 34 15.42 -18.61 8.06
C GLN A 34 14.92 -17.27 8.62
N GLU A 35 15.80 -16.29 8.78
CA GLU A 35 15.43 -14.95 9.27
C GLU A 35 14.84 -14.06 8.17
N ASP A 36 14.89 -14.50 6.91
CA ASP A 36 14.42 -13.69 5.80
C ASP A 36 12.90 -13.63 5.72
N ARG A 37 12.43 -12.55 5.09
CA ARG A 37 11.02 -12.17 5.05
C ARG A 37 10.09 -13.25 4.49
N ILE A 38 10.53 -14.00 3.47
CA ILE A 38 9.73 -15.09 2.89
C ILE A 38 9.43 -16.12 3.99
N TYR A 39 10.46 -16.65 4.65
CA TYR A 39 10.28 -17.67 5.68
C TYR A 39 9.47 -17.13 6.87
N GLU A 40 9.77 -15.91 7.32
CA GLU A 40 9.05 -15.23 8.40
C GLU A 40 7.54 -15.17 8.14
N ILE A 41 7.11 -14.77 6.93
CA ILE A 41 5.69 -14.66 6.58
C ILE A 41 5.01 -16.03 6.53
N PHE A 42 5.70 -17.06 6.03
CA PHE A 42 5.19 -18.41 6.00
C PHE A 42 4.98 -19.00 7.41
N GLN A 43 5.84 -18.65 8.37
CA GLN A 43 5.69 -19.02 9.78
C GLN A 43 4.58 -18.23 10.47
N LYS A 44 4.53 -16.91 10.27
CA LYS A 44 3.58 -16.02 10.95
C LYS A 44 2.14 -16.20 10.52
N ILE A 45 1.91 -16.61 9.27
CA ILE A 45 0.57 -16.76 8.72
C ILE A 45 0.40 -18.23 8.30
N PRO A 46 0.20 -19.19 9.22
CA PRO A 46 0.07 -20.60 8.86
C PRO A 46 -1.17 -20.85 7.99
N VAL A 47 -1.13 -21.90 7.17
CA VAL A 47 -2.34 -22.37 6.48
C VAL A 47 -3.25 -22.99 7.54
N PRO A 48 -4.53 -22.62 7.61
CA PRO A 48 -5.48 -23.22 8.54
C PRO A 48 -5.52 -24.73 8.32
N GLY A 49 -5.44 -25.49 9.42
CA GLY A 49 -5.71 -26.92 9.39
C GLY A 49 -7.19 -27.20 9.15
N PRO A 50 -7.55 -28.45 8.79
CA PRO A 50 -8.94 -28.86 8.60
C PRO A 50 -9.83 -28.64 9.83
N GLU A 51 -9.23 -28.52 11.02
CA GLU A 51 -9.89 -28.24 12.29
C GLU A 51 -10.28 -26.77 12.52
N ASN A 52 -9.76 -25.85 11.69
CA ASN A 52 -10.05 -24.43 11.86
C ASN A 52 -11.36 -24.05 11.17
N ASN A 53 -12.40 -23.80 11.98
CA ASN A 53 -13.75 -23.45 11.52
C ASN A 53 -13.96 -21.93 11.34
N ASP A 54 -12.90 -21.12 11.37
CA ASP A 54 -13.02 -19.68 11.14
C ASP A 54 -13.43 -19.41 9.68
N PRO A 55 -14.67 -18.91 9.42
CA PRO A 55 -15.17 -18.71 8.07
C PRO A 55 -14.39 -17.61 7.31
N ASP A 56 -13.75 -16.69 8.04
CA ASP A 56 -12.98 -15.59 7.45
C ASP A 56 -11.57 -16.05 7.03
N LEU A 57 -11.09 -17.16 7.59
CA LEU A 57 -9.73 -17.65 7.39
C LEU A 57 -9.67 -18.79 6.36
N THR A 58 -10.23 -18.59 5.17
CA THR A 58 -10.13 -19.61 4.11
C THR A 58 -8.69 -19.81 3.62
N PRO A 59 -8.29 -21.02 3.16
CA PRO A 59 -6.97 -21.24 2.55
C PRO A 59 -6.65 -20.28 1.39
N SER A 60 -7.68 -19.92 0.60
CA SER A 60 -7.57 -18.93 -0.48
C SER A 60 -7.25 -17.52 0.04
N PHE A 61 -7.88 -17.11 1.15
CA PHE A 61 -7.57 -15.84 1.82
C PHE A 61 -6.13 -15.82 2.35
N VAL A 62 -5.68 -16.90 2.99
CA VAL A 62 -4.31 -17.02 3.50
C VAL A 62 -3.29 -16.99 2.36
N PHE A 63 -3.55 -17.71 1.28
CA PHE A 63 -2.72 -17.67 0.07
C PHE A 63 -2.59 -16.23 -0.45
N ASN A 64 -3.72 -15.54 -0.63
CA ASN A 64 -3.72 -14.18 -1.15
C ASN A 64 -2.95 -13.24 -0.22
N ARG A 65 -3.23 -13.29 1.08
CA ARG A 65 -2.56 -12.48 2.10
C ARG A 65 -1.05 -12.66 2.11
N ARG A 66 -0.56 -13.92 2.10
CA ARG A 66 0.89 -14.22 2.04
C ARG A 66 1.52 -13.60 0.80
N MET A 67 0.89 -13.79 -0.36
CA MET A 67 1.44 -13.33 -1.63
C MET A 67 1.36 -11.81 -1.79
N ASP A 68 0.36 -11.12 -1.21
CA ASP A 68 0.30 -9.65 -1.24
C ASP A 68 1.35 -9.04 -0.32
N ILE A 69 1.59 -9.61 0.87
CA ILE A 69 2.65 -9.13 1.77
C ILE A 69 4.05 -9.31 1.16
N LEU A 70 4.26 -10.36 0.36
CA LEU A 70 5.57 -10.66 -0.23
C LEU A 70 5.77 -10.04 -1.61
N PHE A 71 4.71 -10.01 -2.43
CA PHE A 71 4.78 -9.70 -3.86
C PHE A 71 3.63 -8.79 -4.33
N GLY A 72 2.98 -8.09 -3.40
CA GLY A 72 2.00 -7.04 -3.68
C GLY A 72 2.63 -5.84 -4.39
N GLU A 73 1.78 -4.96 -4.92
CA GLU A 73 2.23 -3.74 -5.61
C GLU A 73 2.89 -2.75 -4.65
N ASP A 74 2.47 -2.74 -3.38
CA ASP A 74 2.93 -1.87 -2.30
C ASP A 74 4.33 -2.23 -1.77
N VAL A 75 4.82 -3.44 -2.04
CA VAL A 75 6.13 -3.93 -1.58
C VAL A 75 7.22 -3.90 -2.65
N ARG A 76 6.93 -3.29 -3.81
CA ARG A 76 7.90 -3.09 -4.88
C ARG A 76 8.96 -2.06 -4.51
N ASP A 77 10.13 -2.18 -5.12
CA ASP A 77 11.19 -1.17 -5.00
C ASP A 77 10.89 0.08 -5.85
N GLU A 78 11.80 1.05 -5.82
CA GLU A 78 11.67 2.32 -6.57
C GLU A 78 11.59 2.12 -8.09
N ASN A 79 12.06 0.97 -8.59
CA ASN A 79 12.02 0.59 -10.01
C ASN A 79 10.79 -0.29 -10.34
N GLY A 80 9.88 -0.48 -9.38
CA GLY A 80 8.72 -1.36 -9.55
C GLY A 80 9.06 -2.85 -9.56
N ARG A 81 10.20 -3.28 -9.02
CA ARG A 81 10.65 -4.68 -8.98
C ARG A 81 10.33 -5.36 -7.67
N LEU A 82 10.25 -6.70 -7.69
CA LEU A 82 9.97 -7.47 -6.48
C LEU A 82 11.22 -7.52 -5.59
N LYS A 83 11.12 -6.92 -4.39
CA LYS A 83 12.25 -6.77 -3.46
C LYS A 83 12.72 -8.08 -2.81
N TYR A 84 11.80 -9.00 -2.55
CA TYR A 84 12.07 -10.16 -1.69
C TYR A 84 12.41 -11.44 -2.46
N ILE A 85 12.98 -11.35 -3.66
CA ILE A 85 13.43 -12.54 -4.41
C ILE A 85 14.76 -13.04 -3.85
N LEU A 86 14.74 -14.21 -3.21
CA LEU A 86 15.90 -14.85 -2.58
C LEU A 86 16.02 -16.30 -3.02
N ARG A 87 17.24 -16.83 -3.16
CA ARG A 87 17.48 -18.22 -3.63
C ARG A 87 17.36 -19.25 -2.52
N GLY A 88 17.16 -20.52 -2.90
CA GLY A 88 17.31 -21.68 -2.02
C GLY A 88 16.07 -22.02 -1.18
N LYS A 89 16.26 -22.99 -0.27
CA LYS A 89 15.20 -23.68 0.48
C LYS A 89 14.23 -22.77 1.24
N TYR A 90 14.73 -21.65 1.77
CA TYR A 90 13.93 -20.69 2.55
C TYR A 90 13.40 -19.51 1.72
N GLY A 91 13.77 -19.44 0.44
CA GLY A 91 13.38 -18.39 -0.50
C GLY A 91 12.43 -18.91 -1.56
N MET A 92 12.80 -18.77 -2.83
CA MET A 92 11.94 -19.15 -3.96
C MET A 92 11.57 -20.65 -4.01
N ASP A 93 12.41 -21.55 -3.48
CA ASP A 93 12.04 -22.98 -3.41
C ASP A 93 10.85 -23.21 -2.48
N LEU A 94 10.76 -22.46 -1.36
CA LEU A 94 9.63 -22.52 -0.45
C LEU A 94 8.34 -22.03 -1.12
N VAL A 95 8.44 -20.94 -1.88
CA VAL A 95 7.31 -20.37 -2.65
C VAL A 95 6.82 -21.38 -3.69
N VAL A 96 7.73 -21.98 -4.46
CA VAL A 96 7.42 -23.01 -5.46
C VAL A 96 6.78 -24.25 -4.84
N ASN A 97 7.31 -24.73 -3.72
CA ASN A 97 6.74 -25.84 -2.98
C ASN A 97 5.34 -25.51 -2.49
N TYR A 98 5.13 -24.30 -1.98
CA TYR A 98 3.82 -23.85 -1.54
C TYR A 98 2.80 -23.79 -2.68
N PHE A 99 3.15 -23.26 -3.86
CA PHE A 99 2.29 -23.30 -5.03
C PHE A 99 1.95 -24.74 -5.44
N THR A 100 2.92 -25.65 -5.38
CA THR A 100 2.71 -27.07 -5.71
C THR A 100 1.75 -27.74 -4.73
N SER A 101 1.93 -27.56 -3.43
CA SER A 101 1.04 -28.11 -2.39
C SER A 101 -0.36 -27.50 -2.44
N SER A 102 -0.45 -26.18 -2.70
CA SER A 102 -1.73 -25.50 -2.84
C SER A 102 -2.50 -26.00 -4.07
N LEU A 103 -1.78 -26.34 -5.15
CA LEU A 103 -2.40 -26.84 -6.38
C LEU A 103 -2.95 -28.26 -6.19
N ALA A 104 -2.20 -29.11 -5.50
CA ALA A 104 -2.61 -30.47 -5.17
C ALA A 104 -3.88 -30.50 -4.30
N THR A 105 -4.06 -29.51 -3.44
CA THR A 105 -5.24 -29.41 -2.57
C THR A 105 -6.40 -28.64 -3.21
N ALA A 106 -6.20 -27.99 -4.35
CA ALA A 106 -7.19 -27.13 -5.02
C ALA A 106 -7.81 -26.05 -4.11
N THR A 107 -7.05 -25.56 -3.13
CA THR A 107 -7.55 -24.74 -2.01
C THR A 107 -7.56 -23.23 -2.26
N PHE A 108 -7.14 -22.77 -3.44
CA PHE A 108 -7.01 -21.34 -3.74
C PHE A 108 -7.78 -20.91 -4.99
N GLY A 109 -8.14 -19.63 -5.04
CA GLY A 109 -8.70 -19.01 -6.25
C GLY A 109 -7.71 -19.02 -7.40
N LEU A 110 -7.90 -19.92 -8.37
CA LEU A 110 -6.98 -20.17 -9.48
C LEU A 110 -6.70 -18.89 -10.30
N GLY A 111 -7.72 -18.07 -10.53
CA GLY A 111 -7.60 -16.79 -11.25
C GLY A 111 -6.67 -15.80 -10.53
N THR A 112 -6.87 -15.58 -9.23
CA THR A 112 -6.00 -14.70 -8.44
C THR A 112 -4.56 -15.21 -8.37
N ALA A 113 -4.39 -16.51 -8.16
CA ALA A 113 -3.05 -17.11 -8.09
C ALA A 113 -2.31 -17.08 -9.42
N MET A 114 -3.01 -17.21 -10.56
CA MET A 114 -2.39 -17.10 -11.88
C MET A 114 -1.73 -15.73 -12.07
N VAL A 115 -2.43 -14.65 -11.69
CA VAL A 115 -1.88 -13.28 -11.78
C VAL A 115 -0.60 -13.15 -10.95
N LYS A 116 -0.59 -13.71 -9.73
CA LYS A 116 0.59 -13.65 -8.84
C LYS A 116 1.74 -14.52 -9.37
N LEU A 117 1.43 -15.68 -9.94
CA LEU A 117 2.39 -16.58 -10.58
C LEU A 117 3.06 -15.93 -11.79
N GLU A 118 2.28 -15.29 -12.68
CA GLU A 118 2.83 -14.60 -13.86
C GLU A 118 3.71 -13.41 -13.48
N ARG A 119 3.39 -12.68 -12.41
CA ARG A 119 4.26 -11.61 -11.88
C ARG A 119 5.61 -12.15 -11.43
N LEU A 120 5.62 -13.26 -10.68
CA LEU A 120 6.85 -13.92 -10.24
C LEU A 120 7.68 -14.41 -11.42
N ILE A 121 7.04 -15.04 -12.42
CA ILE A 121 7.72 -15.52 -13.63
C ILE A 121 8.44 -14.36 -14.35
N LYS A 122 7.76 -13.25 -14.60
CA LYS A 122 8.34 -12.08 -15.28
C LYS A 122 9.55 -11.52 -14.54
N GLU A 123 9.49 -11.49 -13.21
CA GLU A 123 10.61 -11.04 -12.39
C GLU A 123 11.80 -12.00 -12.50
N LEU A 124 11.58 -13.31 -12.41
CA LEU A 124 12.65 -14.31 -12.55
C LEU A 124 13.25 -14.32 -13.96
N GLU A 125 12.44 -14.18 -15.01
CA GLU A 125 12.93 -14.07 -16.40
C GLU A 125 13.89 -12.89 -16.55
N PHE A 126 13.55 -11.73 -15.97
CA PHE A 126 14.43 -10.57 -15.97
C PHE A 126 15.72 -10.79 -15.19
N LEU A 127 15.67 -11.41 -14.01
CA LEU A 127 16.87 -11.70 -13.22
C LEU A 127 17.80 -12.66 -13.97
N CYS A 128 17.22 -13.69 -14.61
CA CYS A 128 17.96 -14.62 -15.47
C CYS A 128 18.57 -13.92 -16.69
N ALA A 129 17.81 -13.05 -17.38
CA ALA A 129 18.30 -12.31 -18.54
C ALA A 129 19.41 -11.30 -18.19
N SER A 130 19.35 -10.68 -17.00
CA SER A 130 20.35 -9.72 -16.55
C SER A 130 21.71 -10.39 -16.30
N SER A 131 21.71 -11.68 -15.93
CA SER A 131 22.93 -12.44 -15.63
C SER A 131 23.75 -12.79 -16.87
N SER A 132 23.10 -13.00 -18.03
CA SER A 132 23.82 -13.36 -19.27
C SER A 132 24.59 -12.20 -19.88
N THR A 133 24.25 -10.96 -19.53
CA THR A 133 24.88 -9.77 -20.12
C THR A 133 26.17 -9.37 -19.40
N GLN A 134 26.44 -9.91 -18.20
CA GLN A 134 27.62 -9.58 -17.40
C GLN A 134 28.84 -10.48 -17.68
N SER A 135 28.73 -11.47 -18.56
CA SER A 135 29.85 -12.35 -18.90
C SER A 135 30.78 -11.71 -19.94
N ALA A 136 32.02 -11.49 -19.50
CA ALA A 136 33.23 -11.10 -20.23
C ALA A 136 33.44 -9.59 -20.47
N PRO A 137 34.16 -8.89 -19.57
CA PRO A 137 35.02 -7.80 -20.03
C PRO A 137 35.95 -8.40 -21.09
N LYS A 138 35.76 -8.02 -22.36
CA LYS A 138 36.74 -8.28 -23.42
C LYS A 138 38.08 -7.81 -22.87
N LYS A 139 38.98 -8.75 -22.56
CA LYS A 139 40.41 -8.49 -22.39
C LYS A 139 40.83 -7.72 -23.65
N ARG A 140 40.85 -6.39 -23.58
CA ARG A 140 41.63 -5.58 -24.51
C ARG A 140 43.04 -6.13 -24.37
N LYS A 141 43.52 -6.83 -25.41
CA LYS A 141 44.94 -7.10 -25.59
C LYS A 141 45.62 -5.74 -25.42
N SER A 142 46.25 -5.52 -24.28
CA SER A 142 47.28 -4.50 -24.14
C SER A 142 48.32 -4.88 -25.18
N ALA A 143 48.44 -4.04 -26.21
CA ALA A 143 49.55 -4.11 -27.14
C ALA A 143 50.84 -4.07 -26.31
N THR A 144 51.69 -5.05 -26.57
CA THR A 144 53.09 -5.11 -26.15
C THR A 144 53.72 -3.74 -26.35
N VAL A 145 54.08 -3.08 -25.26
CA VAL A 145 55.00 -1.93 -25.30
C VAL A 145 56.37 -2.53 -25.49
N GLU A 146 56.97 -2.26 -26.64
CA GLU A 146 58.38 -2.57 -26.92
C GLU A 146 59.26 -1.84 -25.90
N GLU A 147 60.16 -2.64 -25.35
CA GLU A 147 61.31 -2.25 -24.54
C GLU A 147 62.23 -1.36 -25.38
N TYR A 148 62.20 -0.05 -25.14
CA TYR A 148 63.31 0.85 -25.45
C TYR A 148 64.02 1.16 -24.14
N ASN A 149 65.16 0.50 -23.95
CA ASN A 149 66.28 1.09 -23.24
C ASN A 149 66.90 2.12 -24.18
N GLU A 150 67.03 3.36 -23.74
CA GLU A 150 68.21 4.17 -24.00
C GLU A 150 68.24 5.33 -23.01
N ASP A 151 69.44 5.56 -22.51
CA ASP A 151 69.85 6.51 -21.49
C ASP A 151 69.55 7.98 -21.86
N GLU A 152 69.65 8.83 -20.84
CA GLU A 152 69.76 10.30 -20.91
C GLU A 152 68.44 11.08 -21.06
N ASP A 153 67.98 11.67 -19.94
CA ASP A 153 67.93 13.14 -19.81
C ASP A 153 67.44 13.56 -18.42
N GLU A 154 68.30 14.32 -17.74
CA GLU A 154 68.01 15.04 -16.51
C GLU A 154 67.01 16.20 -16.74
N ASP A 155 66.45 16.70 -15.63
CA ASP A 155 65.74 17.98 -15.51
C ASP A 155 64.30 18.11 -16.03
N PHE A 156 63.37 17.43 -15.35
CA PHE A 156 61.99 17.94 -15.27
C PHE A 156 61.50 18.14 -13.82
N GLN A 157 61.55 19.39 -13.36
CA GLN A 157 60.83 19.83 -12.16
C GLN A 157 59.41 20.29 -12.51
N PRO A 158 58.35 19.76 -11.86
CA PRO A 158 56.99 20.24 -12.08
C PRO A 158 56.78 21.65 -11.48
N PRO A 159 55.97 22.51 -12.11
CA PRO A 159 55.82 23.90 -11.70
C PRO A 159 55.05 24.03 -10.38
N LYS A 160 55.65 24.77 -9.44
CA LYS A 160 55.08 25.15 -8.14
C LYS A 160 53.79 25.97 -8.35
N GLN A 161 52.66 25.43 -7.91
CA GLN A 161 51.40 26.17 -7.85
C GLN A 161 51.51 27.31 -6.82
N LYS A 162 51.45 28.56 -7.30
CA LYS A 162 51.33 29.77 -6.47
C LYS A 162 49.98 29.76 -5.73
N ARG A 163 50.05 29.59 -4.42
CA ARG A 163 48.94 29.79 -3.49
C ARG A 163 48.68 31.31 -3.40
N ALA A 164 47.64 31.79 -4.09
CA ALA A 164 47.18 33.17 -3.97
C ALA A 164 46.44 33.35 -2.63
N SER A 165 47.01 34.18 -1.77
CA SER A 165 46.39 34.73 -0.56
C SER A 165 45.40 35.82 -0.95
N ALA A 166 44.11 35.63 -0.65
CA ALA A 166 43.11 36.69 -0.71
C ALA A 166 42.43 36.83 0.66
N SER A 167 42.51 38.06 1.16
CA SER A 167 42.00 38.59 2.43
C SER A 167 40.46 38.58 2.50
N PRO A 168 39.83 38.49 3.69
CA PRO A 168 38.39 38.57 3.84
C PRO A 168 37.93 40.03 3.98
N GLU A 169 37.09 40.49 3.06
CA GLU A 169 36.34 41.74 3.18
C GLU A 169 34.95 41.45 3.75
N ALA A 170 34.61 42.15 4.83
CA ALA A 170 33.35 42.04 5.55
C ALA A 170 32.27 42.95 4.93
N GLY A 171 31.06 42.41 4.70
CA GLY A 171 29.88 43.14 4.24
C GLY A 171 28.62 42.25 4.21
N PRO A 172 27.39 42.80 4.30
CA PRO A 172 26.53 42.59 5.47
C PRO A 172 25.49 41.46 5.31
N ALA A 173 25.44 40.58 6.33
CA ALA A 173 24.58 39.38 6.40
C ALA A 173 23.19 39.61 7.05
N LEU A 174 22.64 40.82 7.03
CA LEU A 174 21.41 41.14 7.79
C LEU A 174 20.11 41.20 6.97
N VAL A 175 20.16 41.10 5.63
CA VAL A 175 18.95 41.15 4.80
C VAL A 175 18.45 39.76 4.38
N SER A 176 19.29 38.71 4.37
CA SER A 176 18.85 37.37 3.95
C SER A 176 18.10 36.60 5.04
N THR A 177 18.46 36.75 6.32
CA THR A 177 17.85 36.01 7.43
C THR A 177 16.38 36.36 7.65
N ILE A 178 15.99 37.62 7.48
CA ILE A 178 14.59 38.07 7.65
C ILE A 178 13.69 37.54 6.51
N VAL A 179 14.22 37.43 5.29
CA VAL A 179 13.50 36.83 4.15
C VAL A 179 13.35 35.32 4.37
N TYR A 180 14.37 34.64 4.88
CA TYR A 180 14.29 33.20 5.19
C TYR A 180 13.33 32.88 6.35
N GLU A 181 13.26 33.71 7.39
CA GLU A 181 12.30 33.48 8.50
C GLU A 181 10.85 33.68 8.08
N LYS A 182 10.55 34.66 7.23
CA LYS A 182 9.18 34.88 6.73
C LYS A 182 8.74 33.79 5.74
N VAL A 183 9.65 33.32 4.88
CA VAL A 183 9.38 32.21 3.96
C VAL A 183 9.21 30.89 4.72
N TRP A 184 10.01 30.65 5.76
CA TRP A 184 9.90 29.44 6.60
C TRP A 184 8.64 29.44 7.46
N ALA A 185 8.29 30.58 8.09
CA ALA A 185 7.05 30.71 8.86
C ALA A 185 5.82 30.51 7.96
N SER A 186 5.83 31.08 6.75
CA SER A 186 4.75 30.90 5.77
C SER A 186 4.62 29.44 5.33
N ALA A 187 5.73 28.76 5.04
CA ALA A 187 5.76 27.36 4.64
C ALA A 187 5.32 26.41 5.77
N CYS A 188 5.70 26.72 7.02
CA CYS A 188 5.22 25.97 8.18
C CYS A 188 3.72 26.16 8.41
N THR A 189 3.18 27.37 8.27
CA THR A 189 1.73 27.59 8.40
C THR A 189 0.94 26.82 7.34
N THR A 190 1.37 26.81 6.08
CA THR A 190 0.69 26.00 5.04
C THR A 190 0.83 24.49 5.27
N PHE A 191 1.99 24.02 5.74
CA PHE A 191 2.24 22.61 6.03
C PHE A 191 1.38 22.09 7.20
N TRP A 192 1.16 22.92 8.24
CA TRP A 192 0.33 22.56 9.40
C TRP A 192 -1.18 22.76 9.16
N THR A 193 -1.59 23.56 8.18
CA THR A 193 -3.01 23.72 7.80
C THR A 193 -3.51 22.70 6.78
N LEU A 194 -2.65 21.87 6.20
CA LEU A 194 -3.03 20.80 5.26
C LEU A 194 -3.32 19.50 6.03
N PRO A 195 -4.59 19.13 6.28
CA PRO A 195 -4.91 18.09 7.27
C PRO A 195 -4.58 16.65 6.82
N ARG A 196 -3.98 16.46 5.64
CA ARG A 196 -3.88 15.13 4.99
C ARG A 196 -2.50 14.71 4.52
N ILE A 197 -1.51 15.60 4.45
CA ILE A 197 -0.18 15.23 3.93
C ILE A 197 0.67 14.57 5.03
N CYS A 198 0.47 14.92 6.31
CA CYS A 198 1.23 14.36 7.42
C CYS A 198 0.80 12.94 7.87
N GLN A 199 -0.24 12.34 7.26
CA GLN A 199 -0.80 11.06 7.72
C GLN A 199 -0.31 9.84 6.94
N ILE A 200 0.35 10.02 5.79
CA ILE A 200 0.67 8.90 4.88
C ILE A 200 2.19 8.77 4.65
N VAL A 201 2.98 9.83 4.90
CA VAL A 201 4.42 9.79 4.66
C VAL A 201 5.15 10.34 5.87
N ASP A 202 6.17 9.61 6.31
CA ASP A 202 7.10 10.03 7.35
C ASP A 202 7.58 11.48 7.06
N PRO A 203 7.32 12.45 7.95
CA PRO A 203 7.67 13.85 7.72
C PRO A 203 9.18 14.05 7.43
N PHE A 204 10.04 13.13 7.86
CA PHE A 204 11.46 13.13 7.50
C PHE A 204 11.70 12.83 6.02
N ARG A 205 10.85 12.00 5.39
CA ARG A 205 10.97 11.62 3.98
C ARG A 205 10.60 12.77 3.03
N ILE A 206 9.60 13.59 3.40
CA ILE A 206 9.25 14.82 2.67
C ILE A 206 10.38 15.86 2.81
N PHE A 207 11.00 15.94 4.00
CA PHE A 207 12.15 16.80 4.23
C PHE A 207 13.36 16.46 3.34
N HIS A 208 13.54 15.18 3.00
CA HIS A 208 14.57 14.74 2.06
C HIS A 208 14.28 15.13 0.60
N LEU A 209 13.01 15.19 0.20
CA LEU A 209 12.61 15.48 -1.19
C LEU A 209 12.65 16.98 -1.53
N CYS A 210 12.44 17.86 -0.55
CA CYS A 210 12.28 19.30 -0.81
C CYS A 210 13.56 20.14 -0.68
N PHE A 211 14.67 19.60 -0.19
CA PHE A 211 15.88 20.39 0.08
C PHE A 211 17.15 19.84 -0.60
N PRO A 212 18.01 20.72 -1.17
CA PRO A 212 19.28 20.34 -1.78
C PRO A 212 20.19 19.59 -0.80
N GLU A 213 20.92 18.59 -1.29
CA GLU A 213 21.78 17.71 -0.48
C GLU A 213 22.74 18.45 0.45
N LYS A 214 23.29 19.58 0.00
CA LYS A 214 24.26 20.38 0.74
C LYS A 214 23.68 21.04 2.01
N LEU A 215 22.36 21.22 2.10
CA LEU A 215 21.69 21.88 3.24
C LEU A 215 21.10 20.89 4.24
N ARG A 216 20.96 19.61 3.87
CA ARG A 216 20.34 18.58 4.71
C ARG A 216 20.99 18.43 6.09
N PRO A 217 22.33 18.40 6.26
CA PRO A 217 22.94 18.21 7.59
C PRO A 217 22.68 19.37 8.56
N TYR A 218 22.62 20.60 8.04
CA TYR A 218 22.38 21.80 8.84
C TYR A 218 20.91 21.90 9.26
N LEU A 219 19.99 21.66 8.33
CA LEU A 219 18.55 21.71 8.60
C LEU A 219 18.09 20.56 9.51
N TYR A 220 18.67 19.37 9.38
CA TYR A 220 18.41 18.25 10.28
C TYR A 220 18.84 18.56 11.73
N ARG A 221 19.99 19.23 11.90
CA ARG A 221 20.50 19.62 13.23
C ARG A 221 19.66 20.75 13.87
N LEU A 222 19.13 21.67 13.07
CA LEU A 222 18.22 22.74 13.49
C LEU A 222 16.81 22.22 13.82
N SER A 223 16.27 21.32 13.00
CA SER A 223 14.96 20.71 13.25
C SER A 223 15.00 19.86 14.52
N HIS A 224 16.02 19.03 14.74
CA HIS A 224 16.14 18.24 15.96
C HIS A 224 16.21 19.10 17.23
N LYS A 225 16.95 20.23 17.20
CA LYS A 225 17.05 21.15 18.35
C LYS A 225 15.74 21.87 18.65
N ARG A 226 15.03 22.39 17.63
CA ARG A 226 13.74 23.10 17.81
C ARG A 226 12.59 22.14 18.14
N PHE A 227 12.53 20.97 17.50
CA PHE A 227 11.51 19.96 17.77
C PHE A 227 11.66 19.41 19.19
N SER A 228 12.90 19.18 19.66
CA SER A 228 13.18 18.74 21.03
C SER A 228 12.76 19.77 22.08
N THR A 229 12.97 21.07 21.84
CA THR A 229 12.66 22.13 22.81
C THR A 229 11.17 22.47 22.86
N ASP A 230 10.48 22.48 21.72
CA ASP A 230 9.04 22.78 21.67
C ASP A 230 8.18 21.60 22.19
N LEU A 231 8.61 20.36 21.95
CA LEU A 231 7.99 19.18 22.57
C LEU A 231 8.29 19.06 24.06
N GLN A 232 9.50 19.42 24.52
CA GLN A 232 9.78 19.49 25.96
C GLN A 232 8.92 20.54 26.66
N SER A 233 8.70 21.70 26.03
CA SER A 233 7.80 22.75 26.54
C SER A 233 6.33 22.30 26.60
N ARG A 234 5.85 21.56 25.59
CA ARG A 234 4.50 20.98 25.59
C ARG A 234 4.33 19.79 26.54
N ALA A 235 5.33 18.94 26.70
CA ALA A 235 5.31 17.82 27.65
C ALA A 235 5.29 18.32 29.11
N HIS A 236 5.99 19.41 29.40
CA HIS A 236 5.99 20.05 30.73
C HIS A 236 4.64 20.68 31.12
N LYS A 237 3.77 20.98 30.12
CA LYS A 237 2.39 21.45 30.34
C LYS A 237 1.37 20.33 30.54
N LEU A 238 1.72 19.08 30.24
CA LEU A 238 0.81 17.94 30.27
C LEU A 238 1.12 16.94 31.40
N ASP A 239 1.97 17.31 32.36
CA ASP A 239 2.41 16.45 33.49
C ASP A 239 2.99 15.07 33.09
N CYS A 240 3.39 14.93 31.84
CA CYS A 240 4.01 13.70 31.34
C CYS A 240 5.53 13.77 31.58
N ARG A 241 5.99 13.38 32.77
CA ARG A 241 7.42 13.11 32.98
C ARG A 241 7.84 11.93 32.10
N PRO A 242 8.90 12.03 31.29
CA PRO A 242 9.42 10.88 30.57
C PRO A 242 9.92 9.83 31.58
N PRO A 243 9.57 8.54 31.41
CA PRO A 243 10.12 7.50 32.26
C PRO A 243 11.63 7.42 32.09
N SER A 244 12.33 6.97 33.14
CA SER A 244 13.78 6.91 33.25
C SER A 244 14.48 6.35 32.00
N ARG A 245 15.75 6.74 31.84
CA ARG A 245 16.70 6.56 30.72
C ARG A 245 16.82 5.16 30.08
N THR A 246 16.09 4.17 30.56
CA THR A 246 16.07 2.77 30.13
C THR A 246 14.81 2.39 29.35
N TYR A 247 13.82 3.26 29.22
CA TYR A 247 12.59 2.93 28.47
C TYR A 247 12.82 3.00 26.95
N ASN A 248 12.56 1.89 26.25
CA ASN A 248 12.64 1.82 24.79
C ASN A 248 11.70 2.87 24.17
N THR A 249 12.29 3.84 23.48
CA THR A 249 11.59 4.99 22.87
C THR A 249 10.44 4.55 21.97
N THR A 250 10.60 3.42 21.28
CA THR A 250 9.56 2.82 20.41
C THR A 250 8.31 2.40 21.17
N CYS A 251 8.47 1.85 22.38
CA CYS A 251 7.35 1.42 23.22
C CYS A 251 6.61 2.63 23.82
N TYR A 252 7.35 3.67 24.21
CA TYR A 252 6.76 4.92 24.70
C TYR A 252 5.91 5.59 23.62
N TRP A 253 6.42 5.69 22.38
CA TRP A 253 5.67 6.30 21.28
C TRP A 253 4.44 5.52 20.88
N ARG A 254 4.47 4.18 20.88
CA ARG A 254 3.26 3.35 20.67
C ARG A 254 2.21 3.57 21.76
N HIS A 255 2.63 3.61 23.02
CA HIS A 255 1.72 3.81 24.13
C HIS A 255 1.14 5.23 24.14
N PHE A 256 1.96 6.23 23.82
CA PHE A 256 1.54 7.62 23.65
C PHE A 256 0.56 7.77 22.49
N HIS A 257 0.81 7.13 21.34
CA HIS A 257 -0.12 7.12 20.21
C HIS A 257 -1.45 6.45 20.55
N ALA A 258 -1.42 5.26 21.15
CA ALA A 258 -2.63 4.55 21.55
C ALA A 258 -3.47 5.31 22.58
N LYS A 259 -2.82 6.02 23.52
CA LYS A 259 -3.49 6.78 24.58
C LYS A 259 -4.03 8.13 24.12
N HIS A 260 -3.34 8.82 23.21
CA HIS A 260 -3.65 10.20 22.83
C HIS A 260 -4.20 10.37 21.41
N PHE A 261 -4.13 9.34 20.56
CA PHE A 261 -4.69 9.36 19.21
C PHE A 261 -5.66 8.17 18.98
N PRO A 262 -6.81 8.10 19.67
CA PRO A 262 -7.85 7.07 19.47
C PRO A 262 -8.56 7.13 18.09
N ILE A 263 -8.03 7.92 17.15
CA ILE A 263 -8.57 8.16 15.82
C ILE A 263 -8.68 6.85 15.03
N ASP A 264 -7.77 5.91 15.26
CA ASP A 264 -7.76 4.61 14.59
C ASP A 264 -9.02 3.78 14.92
N ASN A 265 -9.51 3.83 16.17
CA ASN A 265 -10.73 3.13 16.56
C ASN A 265 -11.99 3.74 15.95
N HIS A 266 -12.05 5.07 15.82
CA HIS A 266 -13.20 5.73 15.20
C HIS A 266 -13.25 5.44 13.69
N LEU A 267 -12.11 5.49 13.00
CA LEU A 267 -12.04 5.15 11.58
C LEU A 267 -12.36 3.68 11.32
N LEU A 268 -11.86 2.77 12.15
CA LEU A 268 -12.19 1.36 12.07
C LEU A 268 -13.70 1.12 12.29
N LYS A 269 -14.29 1.78 13.30
CA LYS A 269 -15.73 1.71 13.57
C LYS A 269 -16.56 2.25 12.40
N VAL A 270 -16.19 3.41 11.85
CA VAL A 270 -16.85 3.96 10.67
C VAL A 270 -16.70 3.02 9.48
N ASN A 271 -15.54 2.36 9.34
CA ASN A 271 -15.33 1.45 8.24
C ASN A 271 -16.19 0.19 8.33
N ASN A 272 -16.26 -0.40 9.52
CA ASN A 272 -17.11 -1.57 9.79
C ASN A 272 -18.60 -1.26 9.60
N GLU A 273 -19.04 -0.05 9.94
CA GLU A 273 -20.43 0.36 9.69
C GLU A 273 -20.70 0.55 8.20
N LEU A 274 -19.76 1.14 7.45
CA LEU A 274 -19.90 1.30 6.00
C LEU A 274 -19.87 -0.04 5.25
N ASP A 275 -19.15 -1.05 5.74
CA ASP A 275 -19.11 -2.38 5.10
C ASP A 275 -20.46 -3.12 5.21
N LYS A 276 -21.31 -2.76 6.19
CA LYS A 276 -22.66 -3.30 6.35
C LYS A 276 -23.71 -2.60 5.48
N VAL A 277 -23.36 -1.49 4.83
CA VAL A 277 -24.33 -0.65 4.10
C VAL A 277 -24.69 -1.32 2.78
N VAL A 278 -25.96 -1.68 2.62
CA VAL A 278 -26.54 -2.07 1.33
C VAL A 278 -26.94 -0.80 0.57
N CYS A 279 -26.11 -0.40 -0.39
CA CYS A 279 -26.37 0.82 -1.17
C CYS A 279 -27.47 0.59 -2.19
N ARG A 280 -28.42 1.53 -2.25
CA ARG A 280 -29.48 1.51 -3.26
C ARG A 280 -28.92 2.02 -4.58
N LEU A 281 -29.18 1.29 -5.67
CA LEU A 281 -28.76 1.67 -7.02
C LEU A 281 -29.91 2.18 -7.89
N ASP A 282 -31.15 1.99 -7.46
CA ASP A 282 -32.32 2.48 -8.17
C ASP A 282 -32.64 3.93 -7.78
N ILE A 283 -32.50 4.83 -8.77
CA ILE A 283 -32.75 6.26 -8.62
C ILE A 283 -34.23 6.54 -8.32
N ALA A 284 -35.16 5.76 -8.88
CA ALA A 284 -36.59 5.95 -8.65
C ALA A 284 -36.96 5.65 -7.19
N ILE A 285 -36.38 4.59 -6.61
CA ILE A 285 -36.56 4.22 -5.20
C ILE A 285 -35.96 5.29 -4.27
N ILE A 286 -34.78 5.81 -4.60
CA ILE A 286 -34.15 6.88 -3.80
C ILE A 286 -35.00 8.16 -3.80
N LYS A 287 -35.64 8.49 -4.93
CA LYS A 287 -36.52 9.65 -5.04
C LYS A 287 -37.84 9.47 -4.28
N SER A 288 -38.47 8.31 -4.39
CA SER A 288 -39.77 8.04 -3.76
C SER A 288 -39.66 7.78 -2.25
N SER A 289 -38.57 7.16 -1.81
CA SER A 289 -38.30 6.84 -0.41
C SER A 289 -36.84 7.13 -0.04
N PRO A 290 -36.48 8.39 0.21
CA PRO A 290 -35.08 8.78 0.46
C PRO A 290 -34.50 8.20 1.75
N GLY A 291 -35.33 7.78 2.71
CA GLY A 291 -34.90 7.28 4.01
C GLY A 291 -34.54 8.40 5.00
N THR A 292 -33.69 8.08 5.98
CA THR A 292 -33.27 9.01 7.05
C THR A 292 -31.95 9.70 6.70
N ASN A 293 -31.64 10.83 7.35
CA ASN A 293 -30.36 11.52 7.13
C ASN A 293 -29.15 10.63 7.47
N ALA A 294 -29.28 9.77 8.48
CA ALA A 294 -28.22 8.85 8.88
C ALA A 294 -27.97 7.76 7.82
N SER A 295 -29.04 7.18 7.24
CA SER A 295 -28.90 6.20 6.16
C SER A 295 -28.29 6.84 4.91
N LEU A 296 -28.72 8.05 4.56
CA LEU A 296 -28.14 8.80 3.44
C LEU A 296 -26.64 9.10 3.64
N ASP A 297 -26.22 9.49 4.85
CA ASP A 297 -24.81 9.74 5.15
C ASP A 297 -23.94 8.49 5.02
N LEU A 298 -24.47 7.33 5.40
CA LEU A 298 -23.78 6.04 5.27
C LEU A 298 -23.64 5.66 3.79
N GLU A 299 -24.72 5.75 3.00
CA GLU A 299 -24.68 5.47 1.55
C GLU A 299 -23.73 6.42 0.81
N ILE A 300 -23.78 7.72 1.08
CA ILE A 300 -22.85 8.72 0.51
C ILE A 300 -21.41 8.40 0.93
N GLY A 301 -21.20 8.02 2.19
CA GLY A 301 -19.90 7.62 2.72
C GLY A 301 -19.32 6.40 2.00
N TRP A 302 -20.18 5.43 1.67
CA TRP A 302 -19.81 4.25 0.91
C TRP A 302 -19.40 4.61 -0.51
N PHE A 303 -20.22 5.38 -1.25
CA PHE A 303 -19.89 5.82 -2.60
C PHE A 303 -18.60 6.62 -2.66
N ARG A 304 -18.30 7.41 -1.61
CA ARG A 304 -17.07 8.21 -1.55
C ARG A 304 -15.79 7.37 -1.46
N ARG A 305 -15.87 6.13 -0.99
CA ARG A 305 -14.71 5.20 -1.04
C ARG A 305 -14.37 4.82 -2.47
N LEU A 306 -15.38 4.74 -3.34
CA LEU A 306 -15.24 4.41 -4.75
C LEU A 306 -15.01 5.67 -5.61
N ASP A 307 -15.57 6.81 -5.20
CA ASP A 307 -15.59 8.04 -5.96
C ASP A 307 -15.19 9.26 -5.11
N LYS A 308 -14.00 9.80 -5.37
CA LYS A 308 -13.48 10.97 -4.65
C LYS A 308 -14.24 12.26 -4.97
N GLU A 309 -15.01 12.30 -6.06
CA GLU A 309 -15.84 13.45 -6.46
C GLU A 309 -17.11 13.58 -5.60
N VAL A 310 -17.47 12.54 -4.86
CA VAL A 310 -18.63 12.58 -3.96
C VAL A 310 -18.35 13.55 -2.80
N PRO A 311 -19.23 14.54 -2.56
CA PRO A 311 -19.04 15.55 -1.51
C PRO A 311 -18.97 14.95 -0.11
N ILE A 312 -18.27 15.65 0.79
CA ILE A 312 -18.11 15.24 2.20
C ILE A 312 -19.42 15.51 2.95
N LYS A 313 -19.86 14.55 3.79
CA LYS A 313 -21.07 14.66 4.62
C LYS A 313 -21.21 16.01 5.36
N ALA A 314 -20.11 16.55 5.87
CA ALA A 314 -20.09 17.81 6.63
C ALA A 314 -20.50 19.04 5.79
N ARG A 315 -20.49 18.94 4.45
CA ARG A 315 -20.89 20.02 3.53
C ARG A 315 -22.37 19.92 3.10
N LEU A 316 -23.06 18.84 3.46
CA LEU A 316 -24.45 18.58 3.07
C LEU A 316 -25.34 18.63 4.30
N GLY A 317 -25.74 19.84 4.72
CA GLY A 317 -26.59 20.02 5.91
C GLY A 317 -28.06 19.62 5.67
N ASN A 318 -28.58 19.87 4.46
CA ASN A 318 -29.98 19.59 4.11
C ASN A 318 -30.15 18.17 3.54
N LYS A 319 -31.23 17.50 3.92
CA LYS A 319 -31.66 16.19 3.40
C LYS A 319 -31.78 16.19 1.88
N GLU A 320 -32.35 17.23 1.28
CA GLU A 320 -32.53 17.33 -0.17
C GLU A 320 -31.19 17.33 -0.91
N LEU A 321 -30.20 18.07 -0.39
CA LEU A 321 -28.85 18.09 -0.93
C LEU A 321 -28.16 16.73 -0.80
N LYS A 322 -28.43 15.98 0.29
CA LYS A 322 -27.93 14.61 0.45
C LYS A 322 -28.56 13.66 -0.57
N VAL A 323 -29.87 13.75 -0.79
CA VAL A 323 -30.58 12.95 -1.80
C VAL A 323 -30.03 13.24 -3.19
N GLN A 324 -29.86 14.52 -3.55
CA GLN A 324 -29.28 14.91 -4.84
C GLN A 324 -27.84 14.41 -5.00
N ALA A 325 -27.00 14.56 -3.96
CA ALA A 325 -25.63 14.07 -3.98
C ALA A 325 -25.56 12.55 -4.13
N LEU A 326 -26.47 11.81 -3.48
CA LEU A 326 -26.56 10.36 -3.60
C LEU A 326 -26.99 9.94 -5.02
N ILE A 327 -28.01 10.58 -5.59
CA ILE A 327 -28.45 10.31 -6.97
C ILE A 327 -27.31 10.51 -7.96
N GLN A 328 -26.59 11.63 -7.88
CA GLN A 328 -25.45 11.89 -8.75
C GLN A 328 -24.30 10.88 -8.56
N ALA A 329 -24.08 10.42 -7.32
CA ALA A 329 -23.08 9.39 -7.04
C ALA A 329 -23.45 8.04 -7.68
N VAL A 330 -24.73 7.65 -7.59
CA VAL A 330 -25.28 6.44 -8.21
C VAL A 330 -25.16 6.52 -9.74
N GLU A 331 -25.56 7.63 -10.35
CA GLU A 331 -25.43 7.84 -11.80
C GLU A 331 -23.99 7.69 -12.28
N ARG A 332 -23.03 8.33 -11.60
CA ARG A 332 -21.59 8.20 -11.93
C ARG A 332 -21.11 6.76 -11.77
N HIS A 333 -21.56 6.05 -10.74
CA HIS A 333 -21.20 4.67 -10.51
C HIS A 333 -21.70 3.75 -11.63
N LEU A 334 -22.97 3.89 -12.04
CA LEU A 334 -23.55 3.13 -13.15
C LEU A 334 -22.83 3.40 -14.47
N ILE A 335 -22.48 4.66 -14.76
CA ILE A 335 -21.68 5.00 -15.96
C ILE A 335 -20.32 4.30 -15.94
N ARG A 336 -19.65 4.20 -14.78
CA ARG A 336 -18.35 3.51 -14.67
C ARG A 336 -18.49 2.00 -14.88
N ILE A 337 -19.53 1.39 -14.34
CA ILE A 337 -19.83 -0.04 -14.58
C ILE A 337 -20.07 -0.28 -16.06
N ALA A 338 -20.89 0.54 -16.72
CA ALA A 338 -21.17 0.43 -18.15
C ALA A 338 -19.89 0.57 -19.00
N LYS A 339 -19.03 1.55 -18.70
CA LYS A 339 -17.73 1.72 -19.37
C LYS A 339 -16.80 0.53 -19.15
N ALA A 340 -16.73 0.00 -17.93
CA ALA A 340 -15.91 -1.17 -17.63
C ALA A 340 -16.39 -2.41 -18.40
N ALA A 341 -17.72 -2.61 -18.51
CA ALA A 341 -18.31 -3.69 -19.29
C ALA A 341 -17.96 -3.59 -20.78
N GLN A 342 -18.02 -2.38 -21.36
CA GLN A 342 -17.63 -2.13 -22.75
C GLN A 342 -16.14 -2.44 -23.01
N GLN A 343 -15.26 -2.07 -22.08
CA GLN A 343 -13.81 -2.32 -22.22
C GLN A 343 -13.44 -3.81 -22.14
N LEU A 344 -14.26 -4.62 -21.45
CA LEU A 344 -14.06 -6.07 -21.34
C LEU A 344 -14.54 -6.85 -22.57
N GLY A 345 -15.02 -6.18 -23.62
CA GLY A 345 -15.34 -6.80 -24.90
C GLY A 345 -16.46 -7.85 -24.83
N SER A 346 -17.31 -7.79 -23.80
CA SER A 346 -18.57 -8.53 -23.83
C SER A 346 -19.55 -7.78 -24.73
N PRO A 347 -20.13 -8.44 -25.76
CA PRO A 347 -21.19 -7.84 -26.54
C PRO A 347 -22.40 -7.63 -25.62
N GLU A 348 -22.69 -6.35 -25.39
CA GLU A 348 -24.06 -5.83 -25.19
C GLU A 348 -24.86 -6.47 -24.04
N LEU A 349 -24.53 -6.09 -22.81
CA LEU A 349 -25.56 -5.98 -21.76
C LEU A 349 -26.40 -4.74 -22.09
N THR A 350 -27.45 -4.93 -22.88
CA THR A 350 -28.53 -3.96 -22.99
C THR A 350 -29.00 -3.60 -21.57
N LEU A 351 -29.06 -2.31 -21.32
CA LEU A 351 -29.55 -1.70 -20.09
C LEU A 351 -31.09 -1.82 -20.06
N GLU A 352 -31.62 -3.02 -20.29
CA GLU A 352 -33.04 -3.29 -20.07
C GLU A 352 -33.28 -3.37 -18.56
N GLN A 353 -34.28 -2.61 -18.16
CA GLN A 353 -34.75 -2.40 -16.80
C GLN A 353 -34.88 -3.73 -16.05
N ASN A 354 -33.90 -4.03 -15.20
CA ASN A 354 -34.08 -5.00 -14.13
C ASN A 354 -35.08 -4.42 -13.13
N ASN A 355 -36.36 -4.64 -13.39
CA ASN A 355 -37.41 -4.69 -12.38
C ASN A 355 -37.08 -5.86 -11.44
N TYR A 356 -36.13 -5.64 -10.53
CA TYR A 356 -36.05 -6.42 -9.29
C TYR A 356 -37.29 -6.06 -8.48
N THR A 357 -38.37 -6.75 -8.80
CA THR A 357 -39.55 -6.82 -7.95
C THR A 357 -39.08 -7.47 -6.66
N HIS A 358 -38.89 -6.67 -5.61
CA HIS A 358 -38.79 -7.18 -4.27
C HIS A 358 -40.00 -8.10 -4.03
N PRO A 359 -39.82 -9.34 -3.54
CA PRO A 359 -40.94 -10.10 -3.04
C PRO A 359 -41.58 -9.26 -1.93
N ARG A 360 -42.82 -8.86 -2.19
CA ARG A 360 -43.70 -8.19 -1.23
C ARG A 360 -43.69 -9.05 0.03
N PRO A 361 -43.40 -8.51 1.23
CA PRO A 361 -43.60 -9.29 2.45
C PRO A 361 -45.06 -9.74 2.46
N SER A 362 -45.29 -11.05 2.51
CA SER A 362 -46.61 -11.62 2.66
C SER A 362 -47.20 -11.07 3.95
N SER A 363 -48.23 -10.24 3.79
CA SER A 363 -49.18 -9.96 4.84
C SER A 363 -50.06 -11.20 5.00
N ASP A 364 -49.49 -12.27 5.56
CA ASP A 364 -50.29 -13.34 6.16
C ASP A 364 -50.65 -12.85 7.55
N SER A 365 -51.79 -12.16 7.59
CA SER A 365 -52.58 -11.98 8.80
C SER A 365 -53.24 -13.32 9.12
N ASP A 366 -52.54 -14.17 9.86
CA ASP A 366 -53.17 -15.27 10.60
C ASP A 366 -53.95 -14.63 11.75
N VAL A 367 -55.21 -14.37 11.43
CA VAL A 367 -56.27 -14.10 12.39
C VAL A 367 -56.62 -15.44 13.03
N ASP A 368 -55.88 -15.81 14.08
CA ASP A 368 -56.34 -16.82 15.03
C ASP A 368 -57.41 -16.16 15.92
N SER A 369 -58.63 -16.12 15.37
CA SER A 369 -59.85 -16.05 16.17
C SER A 369 -60.12 -17.45 16.67
N ASP A 370 -59.80 -17.73 17.93
CA ASP A 370 -60.44 -18.76 18.76
C ASP A 370 -59.96 -18.57 20.20
N ALA A 371 -60.68 -17.72 20.94
CA ALA A 371 -60.61 -17.64 22.39
C ALA A 371 -62.04 -17.65 22.95
N ASP A 372 -62.71 -18.79 22.77
CA ASP A 372 -63.82 -19.21 23.61
C ASP A 372 -63.28 -19.53 25.01
N MET A 373 -63.46 -18.59 25.95
CA MET A 373 -63.53 -18.92 27.37
C MET A 373 -64.92 -18.54 27.87
N GLU A 374 -65.82 -19.52 27.84
CA GLU A 374 -67.01 -19.55 28.68
C GLU A 374 -66.58 -19.47 30.15
N LEU A 375 -66.87 -18.33 30.78
CA LEU A 375 -66.90 -18.19 32.23
C LEU A 375 -68.23 -18.79 32.72
N ALA A 376 -68.14 -19.98 33.30
CA ALA A 376 -69.19 -20.51 34.16
C ALA A 376 -69.35 -19.61 35.39
N TYR A 377 -70.59 -19.15 35.62
CA TYR A 377 -71.10 -18.65 36.89
C TYR A 377 -72.16 -19.61 37.41
#